data_AF-A0A821LCL2-F1
#
_entry.id   AF-A0A821LCL2-F1
#
_cell.length_a   1.000
_cell.length_b   1.000
_cell.length_c   1.000
_cell.angle_alpha   90.00
_cell.angle_beta   90.00
_cell.angle_gamma   90.00
#
_symmetry.space_group_name_H-M   'P 1'
#
loop_
_entity.id
_entity.type
_entity.pdbx_description
1 polymer ?
#
loop_
_entity_poly.entity_id
_entity_poly.type
_entity_poly.pdbx_seq_one_letter_code
_entity_poly.pdbx_strand_id
1 'polypeptide(L)'
;MSSLSTAQLILNASRQYTVYVSFIILFSGVFGHIANIFVFARLTIFRGNPSAFYLIAESIIDLLELMIAFPSSIAINGFGNDLSQTSILW
;
A
#
# COMPACT_ATOMS: atom_id res chain seq x y z
N MET A 1 5.74 11.75 36.91
CA MET A 1 5.63 10.84 35.77
C MET A 1 4.22 10.30 35.74
N SER A 2 3.35 10.82 34.87
CA SER A 2 1.96 10.37 34.76
C SER A 2 1.96 8.92 34.28
N SER A 3 1.38 8.01 35.07
CA SER A 3 1.16 6.63 34.65
C SER A 3 0.31 6.64 33.39
N LEU A 4 0.93 6.32 32.25
CA LEU A 4 0.17 6.07 31.02
C LEU A 4 -0.89 5.02 31.33
N SER A 5 -2.14 5.32 31.02
CA SER A 5 -3.21 4.34 31.13
C SER A 5 -2.91 3.17 30.19
N THR A 6 -3.20 1.94 30.61
CA THR A 6 -3.07 0.74 29.77
C THR A 6 -3.70 0.94 28.38
N ALA A 7 -4.81 1.68 28.30
CA ALA A 7 -5.47 2.02 27.04
C ALA A 7 -4.58 2.85 26.10
N GLN A 8 -3.83 3.81 26.64
CA GLN A 8 -2.92 4.66 25.86
C GLN A 8 -1.71 3.88 25.34
N LEU A 9 -1.21 2.91 26.12
CA LEU A 9 -0.14 2.01 25.68
C LEU A 9 -0.58 1.15 24.49
N ILE A 10 -1.78 0.57 24.56
CA ILE A 10 -2.35 -0.24 23.48
C ILE A 10 -2.51 0.59 22.21
N LEU A 11 -3.06 1.81 22.32
CA LEU A 11 -3.25 2.71 21.16
C LEU A 11 -1.92 3.13 20.53
N ASN A 12 -0.89 3.38 21.34
CA ASN A 12 0.41 3.75 20.80
C ASN A 12 1.08 2.55 20.10
N ALA A 13 0.99 1.35 20.68
CA ALA A 13 1.52 0.13 20.09
C ALA A 13 0.81 -0.23 18.78
N SER A 14 -0.53 -0.11 18.74
CA SER A 14 -1.30 -0.36 17.51
C SER A 14 -0.94 0.63 16.41
N ARG A 15 -0.81 1.91 16.74
CA ARG A 15 -0.40 2.96 15.78
C ARG A 15 0.98 2.68 15.18
N GLN A 16 1.95 2.33 16.01
CA GLN A 16 3.30 1.95 15.55
C GLN A 16 3.25 0.71 14.65
N TYR A 17 2.50 -0.32 15.06
CA TYR A 17 2.31 -1.53 14.27
C TYR A 17 1.71 -1.22 12.89
N THR A 18 0.63 -0.44 12.84
CA THR A 18 -0.02 -0.03 11.59
C THR A 18 0.96 0.68 10.67
N VAL A 19 1.71 1.67 11.18
CA VAL A 19 2.68 2.41 10.37
C VAL A 19 3.77 1.49 9.81
N TYR A 20 4.39 0.65 10.65
CA TYR A 20 5.48 -0.23 10.21
C TYR A 20 5.02 -1.27 9.20
N VAL A 21 3.90 -1.95 9.46
CA VAL A 21 3.35 -2.96 8.57
C VAL A 21 2.91 -2.33 7.25
N SER A 22 2.25 -1.18 7.29
CA SER A 22 1.86 -0.49 6.07
C SER A 22 3.05 -0.04 5.25
N PHE A 23 4.16 0.42 5.86
CA PHE A 23 5.37 0.72 5.11
C PHE A 23 5.95 -0.51 4.42
N ILE A 24 5.99 -1.65 5.11
CA ILE A 24 6.45 -2.91 4.51
C ILE A 24 5.57 -3.27 3.32
N ILE A 25 4.24 -3.25 3.48
CA ILE A 25 3.27 -3.55 2.42
C ILE A 25 3.46 -2.60 1.23
N LEU A 26 3.63 -1.30 1.47
CA LEU A 26 3.84 -0.30 0.43
C LEU A 26 5.08 -0.62 -0.41
N PHE A 27 6.24 -0.80 0.24
CA PHE A 27 7.47 -1.06 -0.50
C PHE A 27 7.45 -2.44 -1.16
N SER A 28 7.08 -3.50 -0.44
CA SER A 28 7.04 -4.85 -1.01
C SER A 28 6.02 -4.96 -2.15
N GLY A 29 4.88 -4.28 -2.01
CA GLY A 29 3.83 -4.23 -3.04
C GLY A 29 4.32 -3.56 -4.31
N VAL A 30 4.93 -2.35 -4.21
CA VAL A 30 5.51 -1.67 -5.39
C VAL A 30 6.51 -2.56 -6.11
N PHE A 31 7.50 -3.09 -5.38
CA PHE A 31 8.52 -3.93 -5.99
C PHE A 31 7.93 -5.21 -6.60
N GLY A 32 6.96 -5.84 -5.94
CA GLY A 32 6.28 -7.03 -6.41
C GLY A 32 5.51 -6.80 -7.70
N HIS A 33 4.67 -5.76 -7.76
CA HIS A 33 3.88 -5.45 -8.96
C HIS A 33 4.77 -5.00 -10.13
N ILE A 34 5.83 -4.21 -9.88
CA ILE A 34 6.81 -3.86 -10.93
C ILE A 34 7.50 -5.12 -11.47
N ALA A 35 7.91 -6.04 -10.59
CA ALA A 35 8.53 -7.28 -10.99
C ALA A 35 7.57 -8.14 -11.83
N ASN A 36 6.30 -8.25 -11.44
CA ASN A 36 5.27 -8.95 -12.21
C ASN A 36 5.11 -8.35 -13.61
N ILE A 37 4.94 -7.04 -13.71
CA ILE A 37 4.82 -6.34 -15.00
C ILE A 37 6.06 -6.62 -15.86
N PHE A 38 7.26 -6.53 -15.28
CA PHE A 38 8.50 -6.79 -16.00
C PHE A 38 8.58 -8.22 -16.52
N VAL A 39 8.28 -9.21 -15.68
CA VAL A 39 8.32 -10.64 -16.03
C VAL A 39 7.31 -10.93 -17.14
N PHE A 40 6.04 -10.57 -16.96
CA PHE A 40 4.99 -10.88 -17.93
C PHE A 40 5.13 -10.09 -19.25
N ALA A 41 5.67 -8.87 -19.22
CA ALA A 41 5.90 -8.10 -20.45
C ALA A 41 7.15 -8.56 -21.23
N ARG A 42 8.21 -8.99 -20.54
CA ARG A 42 9.49 -9.31 -21.19
C ARG A 42 9.63 -10.77 -21.61
N LEU A 43 9.18 -11.73 -20.80
CA LEU A 43 9.40 -13.14 -21.11
C LEU A 43 8.51 -13.58 -22.28
N THR A 44 9.17 -14.11 -23.33
CA THR A 44 8.50 -14.62 -24.53
C THR A 44 7.58 -15.81 -24.25
N ILE A 45 7.84 -16.55 -23.16
CA ILE A 45 7.03 -17.69 -22.72
C ILE A 45 5.57 -17.30 -22.46
N PHE A 46 5.32 -16.05 -22.05
CA PHE A 46 3.98 -15.57 -21.73
C PHE A 46 3.28 -14.85 -22.89
N ARG A 47 3.99 -14.61 -24.01
CA ARG A 47 3.46 -13.91 -25.20
C ARG A 47 2.56 -14.82 -26.01
N GLY A 48 1.28 -14.87 -25.63
CA GLY A 48 0.27 -15.72 -26.25
C GLY A 48 -0.72 -16.30 -25.25
N ASN A 49 -0.43 -16.18 -23.96
CA ASN A 49 -1.40 -16.49 -22.93
C ASN A 49 -2.22 -15.23 -22.58
N PRO A 50 -3.56 -15.23 -22.79
CA PRO A 50 -4.40 -14.10 -22.41
C PRO A 50 -4.33 -13.79 -20.91
N SER A 51 -4.03 -14.78 -20.05
CA SER A 51 -3.87 -14.55 -18.61
C SER A 51 -2.74 -13.57 -18.29
N ALA A 52 -1.66 -13.56 -19.08
CA ALA A 52 -0.53 -12.66 -18.86
C ALA A 52 -0.95 -11.19 -19.07
N PHE A 53 -1.84 -10.92 -20.02
CA PHE A 53 -2.37 -9.57 -20.22
C PHE A 53 -3.20 -9.10 -19.01
N TYR A 54 -4.09 -9.95 -18.49
CA TYR A 54 -4.90 -9.61 -17.32
C TYR A 54 -4.05 -9.39 -16.07
N LEU A 55 -3.03 -10.23 -15.84
CA LEU A 55 -2.11 -10.09 -14.71
C LEU A 55 -1.27 -8.80 -14.79
N ILE A 56 -0.90 -8.37 -16.00
CA ILE A 56 -0.23 -7.07 -16.20
C ILE A 56 -1.20 -5.93 -15.88
N ALA A 57 -2.43 -5.98 -16.40
CA ALA A 57 -3.44 -4.95 -16.15
C ALA A 57 -3.79 -4.82 -14.66
N GLU A 58 -4.02 -5.95 -13.99
CA GLU A 58 -4.23 -6.03 -12.54
C GLU A 58 -3.02 -5.45 -11.79
N SER A 59 -1.79 -5.84 -12.14
CA SER A 59 -0.58 -5.30 -11.50
C SER A 59 -0.43 -3.79 -11.68
N ILE A 60 -0.90 -3.20 -12.78
CA ILE A 60 -0.90 -1.74 -12.98
C ILE A 60 -1.94 -1.07 -12.07
N ILE A 61 -3.16 -1.64 -12.00
CA ILE A 61 -4.23 -1.12 -11.14
C ILE A 61 -3.81 -1.18 -9.68
N ASP A 62 -3.29 -2.32 -9.23
CA ASP A 62 -2.82 -2.52 -7.86
C ASP A 62 -1.71 -1.51 -7.52
N LEU A 63 -0.78 -1.24 -8.46
CA LEU A 63 0.27 -0.26 -8.26
C LEU A 63 -0.30 1.16 -8.11
N LEU A 64 -1.29 1.54 -8.92
CA LEU A 64 -1.97 2.83 -8.79
C LEU A 64 -2.71 2.94 -7.44
N GLU A 65 -3.41 1.90 -7.02
CA GLU A 65 -4.09 1.86 -5.71
C GLU A 65 -3.08 1.99 -4.57
N LEU A 66 -1.96 1.27 -4.65
CA LEU A 66 -0.89 1.32 -3.66
C LEU A 66 -0.22 2.69 -3.58
N MET A 67 -0.20 3.46 -4.67
CA MET A 67 0.40 4.80 -4.72
C MET A 67 -0.55 5.92 -4.32
N ILE A 68 -1.86 5.74 -4.49
CA ILE A 68 -2.84 6.81 -4.28
C ILE A 68 -3.67 6.55 -3.02
N ALA A 69 -4.37 5.42 -2.96
CA ALA A 69 -5.32 5.13 -1.89
C ALA A 69 -4.61 4.66 -0.61
N PHE A 70 -3.59 3.81 -0.77
CA PHE A 70 -2.91 3.20 0.37
C PHE A 70 -2.18 4.21 1.26
N PRO A 71 -1.45 5.23 0.74
CA PRO A 71 -0.81 6.24 1.58
C PRO A 71 -1.82 7.10 2.37
N SER A 72 -3.01 7.35 1.80
CA SER A 72 -4.10 8.02 2.51
C SER A 72 -4.57 7.18 3.71
N SER A 73 -4.73 5.87 3.53
CA SER A 73 -5.05 4.94 4.61
C SER A 73 -3.98 4.91 5.71
N ILE A 74 -2.69 5.02 5.35
CA ILE A 74 -1.59 5.14 6.31
C ILE A 74 -1.70 6.43 7.12
N ALA A 75 -2.02 7.56 6.47
CA ALA A 75 -2.15 8.84 7.16
C ALA A 75 -3.35 8.86 8.13
N ILE A 76 -4.49 8.30 7.72
CA ILE A 76 -5.69 8.23 8.55
C ILE A 76 -5.44 7.30 9.74
N ASN A 77 -5.05 6.04 9.48
CA ASN A 77 -4.96 5.02 10.53
C ASN A 77 -3.68 5.14 11.36
N GLY A 78 -2.59 5.57 10.74
CA GLY A 78 -1.29 5.71 11.37
C GLY A 78 -1.05 7.09 11.96
N PHE A 79 -1.70 8.14 11.47
CA PHE A 79 -1.48 9.50 11.99
C PHE A 79 -2.73 10.21 12.52
N GLY A 80 -3.93 9.66 12.31
CA GLY A 80 -5.18 10.34 12.63
C GLY A 80 -5.42 11.57 11.76
N ASN A 81 -4.70 11.71 10.65
CA ASN A 81 -4.80 12.85 9.75
C ASN A 81 -5.50 12.41 8.46
N ASP A 82 -6.65 13.01 8.19
CA ASP A 82 -7.40 12.74 6.98
C ASP A 82 -6.87 13.58 5.82
N LEU A 83 -5.98 12.96 5.02
CA LEU A 83 -5.42 13.61 3.84
C LEU A 83 -6.45 13.83 2.73
N SER A 84 -7.57 13.09 2.73
CA SER A 84 -8.63 13.26 1.73
C SER A 84 -9.31 14.63 1.85
N GLN A 85 -9.40 15.17 3.08
CA GLN A 85 -9.93 16.50 3.36
C GLN A 85 -8.95 17.65 3.04
N THR A 86 -7.68 17.33 2.76
CA THR A 86 -6.65 18.32 2.43
C THR A 86 -6.36 18.44 0.94
N SER A 87 -6.94 17.58 0.11
CA SER A 87 -6.72 17.60 -1.34
C SER A 87 -7.65 18.61 -2.02
N ILE A 88 -7.14 19.34 -3.02
CA ILE A 88 -7.89 20.33 -3.82
C ILE A 88 -8.76 19.64 -4.91
N LEU A 89 -8.55 18.34 -5.13
CA LEU A 89 -9.25 17.54 -6.14
C LEU A 89 -10.51 16.84 -5.59
N TRP A 90 -10.85 17.09 -4.33
CA TRP A 90 -12.11 16.71 -3.69
C TRP A 90 -12.77 17.95 -3.10
#